data_AF-A0A0E2Z2V2-F1
#
_entry.id   AF-A0A0E2Z2V2-F1
#
_cell.length_a   1.000
_cell.length_b   1.000
_cell.length_c   1.000
_cell.angle_alpha   90.00
_cell.angle_beta   90.00
_cell.angle_gamma   90.00
#
_symmetry.space_group_name_H-M   'P 1'
#
loop_
_entity.id
_entity.type
_entity.pdbx_description
1 polymer ?
#
loop_
_entity_poly.entity_id
_entity_poly.type
_entity_poly.pdbx_seq_one_letter_code
_entity_poly.pdbx_strand_id
1 'polypeptide(L)'
;MDDALAQAERIKPMVADVPRLLFEANKAGNNLLFEGAQGALLDVDHGTYPFVTSSNCVAGAAAPGSGVGPQMLHYVLGITKAYTTRVGSGPFPTELDDEVGKHLAKRGHEFGSTTGRPRRCGWFDAVALKRSIQINGVTGLCITK
;
A
#
# COMPACT_ATOMS: atom_id res chain seq x y z
N MET A 1 -9.39 17.63 -24.57
CA MET A 1 -9.65 18.78 -23.67
C MET A 1 -11.12 18.78 -23.24
N ASP A 2 -12.02 18.53 -24.18
CA ASP A 2 -13.47 18.46 -23.94
C ASP A 2 -13.88 17.40 -22.90
N ASP A 3 -13.29 16.20 -22.94
CA ASP A 3 -13.57 15.15 -21.94
C ASP A 3 -13.21 15.57 -20.51
N ALA A 4 -12.08 16.26 -20.34
CA ALA A 4 -11.63 16.75 -19.03
C ALA A 4 -12.56 17.85 -18.51
N LEU A 5 -13.05 18.72 -19.40
CA LEU A 5 -14.03 19.76 -19.04
C LEU A 5 -15.38 19.15 -18.65
N ALA A 6 -15.82 18.08 -19.32
CA ALA A 6 -17.05 17.37 -18.94
C ALA A 6 -16.94 16.72 -17.55
N GLN A 7 -15.75 16.24 -17.16
CA GLN A 7 -15.50 15.70 -15.82
C GLN A 7 -15.44 16.79 -14.74
N ALA A 8 -15.08 18.03 -15.10
CA ALA A 8 -14.94 19.13 -14.15
C ALA A 8 -16.24 19.41 -13.38
N GLU A 9 -17.40 19.35 -14.04
CA GLU A 9 -18.71 19.55 -13.38
C GLU A 9 -18.97 18.54 -12.26
N ARG A 10 -18.46 17.32 -12.40
CA ARG A 10 -18.56 16.27 -11.36
C ARG A 10 -17.53 16.46 -10.26
N ILE A 11 -16.30 16.87 -10.61
CA ILE A 11 -15.16 16.97 -9.67
C ILE A 11 -15.24 18.23 -8.81
N LYS A 12 -15.63 19.37 -9.40
CA LYS A 12 -15.68 20.68 -8.75
C LYS A 12 -16.37 20.68 -7.37
N PRO A 13 -17.54 20.05 -7.14
CA PRO A 13 -18.16 20.03 -5.82
C PRO A 13 -17.39 19.19 -4.78
N MET A 14 -16.42 18.37 -5.18
CA MET A 14 -15.58 17.56 -4.28
C MET A 14 -14.26 18.25 -3.90
N VAL A 15 -13.92 19.38 -4.53
CA VAL A 15 -12.70 20.14 -4.24
C VAL A 15 -12.85 20.85 -2.90
N ALA A 16 -11.85 20.70 -2.03
CA ALA A 16 -11.82 21.36 -0.74
C ALA A 16 -10.37 21.64 -0.28
N ASP A 17 -10.23 22.53 0.70
CA ASP A 17 -8.98 22.70 1.46
C ASP A 17 -8.83 21.53 2.43
N VAL A 18 -8.36 20.39 1.91
CA VAL A 18 -8.21 19.13 2.65
C VAL A 18 -7.32 19.29 3.89
N PRO A 19 -6.14 19.94 3.83
CA PRO A 19 -5.32 20.14 5.03
C PRO A 19 -6.07 20.86 6.15
N ARG A 20 -6.84 21.92 5.84
CA ARG A 20 -7.67 22.63 6.82
C ARG A 20 -8.73 21.72 7.42
N LEU A 21 -9.46 20.97 6.59
CA LEU A 21 -10.50 20.05 7.05
C LEU A 21 -9.95 18.97 7.98
N LEU A 22 -8.81 18.36 7.64
CA LEU A 22 -8.18 17.33 8.47
C LEU A 22 -7.66 17.92 9.80
N PHE A 23 -7.10 19.13 9.77
CA PHE A 23 -6.67 19.83 10.98
C PHE A 23 -7.85 20.10 11.93
N GLU A 24 -8.97 20.58 11.40
CA GLU A 24 -10.18 20.84 12.20
C GLU A 24 -10.79 19.56 12.75
N ALA A 25 -10.88 18.51 11.94
CA ALA A 25 -11.37 17.20 12.37
C ALA A 25 -10.51 16.64 13.51
N ASN A 26 -9.18 16.69 13.39
CA ASN A 26 -8.27 16.27 14.44
C ASN A 26 -8.42 17.13 15.71
N LYS A 27 -8.54 18.46 15.57
CA LYS A 27 -8.75 19.37 16.71
C LYS A 27 -10.08 19.11 17.42
N ALA A 28 -11.10 18.67 16.69
CA ALA A 28 -12.40 18.27 17.23
C ALA A 28 -12.37 16.89 17.92
N GLY A 29 -11.23 16.19 17.89
CA GLY A 29 -11.07 14.86 18.49
C GLY A 29 -11.58 13.71 17.62
N ASN A 30 -11.82 13.94 16.32
CA ASN A 30 -12.20 12.87 15.41
C ASN A 30 -11.02 11.95 15.08
N ASN A 31 -11.32 10.68 14.83
CA ASN A 31 -10.33 9.72 14.35
C ASN A 31 -10.15 9.86 12.83
N LEU A 32 -8.89 9.91 12.40
CA LEU A 32 -8.52 9.93 10.98
C LEU A 32 -7.88 8.58 10.61
N LEU A 33 -8.34 7.99 9.51
CA LEU A 33 -7.78 6.78 8.94
C LEU A 33 -7.14 7.11 7.60
N PHE A 34 -5.85 6.79 7.46
CA PHE A 34 -5.11 6.92 6.20
C PHE A 34 -4.96 5.53 5.58
N GLU A 35 -5.56 5.34 4.41
CA GLU A 35 -5.47 4.10 3.65
C GLU A 35 -4.30 4.17 2.67
N GLY A 36 -3.27 3.36 2.93
CA GLY A 36 -2.14 3.20 2.01
C GLY A 36 -2.50 2.27 0.84
N ALA A 37 -2.12 2.66 -0.37
CA ALA A 37 -2.17 1.79 -1.53
C ALA A 37 -0.83 1.07 -1.75
N GLN A 38 -0.87 -0.08 -2.44
CA GLN A 38 0.30 -0.89 -2.78
C GLN A 38 1.00 -1.47 -1.53
N GLY A 39 2.32 -1.64 -1.55
CA GLY A 39 3.07 -2.18 -0.42
C GLY A 39 4.47 -1.60 -0.35
N ALA A 40 5.07 -1.62 0.84
CA ALA A 40 6.34 -0.94 1.12
C ALA A 40 7.49 -1.34 0.16
N LEU A 41 7.51 -2.57 -0.34
CA LEU A 41 8.54 -3.03 -1.28
C LEU A 41 8.30 -2.61 -2.74
N LEU A 42 7.19 -1.90 -3.00
CA LEU A 42 6.90 -1.21 -4.26
C LEU A 42 7.13 0.31 -4.14
N ASP A 43 7.57 0.80 -2.99
CA ASP A 43 7.93 2.20 -2.81
C ASP A 43 9.05 2.61 -3.79
N VAL A 44 8.96 3.82 -4.34
CA VAL A 44 9.93 4.31 -5.36
C VAL A 44 11.37 4.39 -4.85
N ASP A 45 11.58 4.73 -3.57
CA ASP A 45 12.91 4.91 -2.98
C ASP A 45 13.36 3.67 -2.20
N HIS A 46 12.41 3.00 -1.56
CA HIS A 46 12.68 1.95 -0.57
C HIS A 46 12.32 0.55 -1.04
N GLY A 47 11.67 0.43 -2.19
CA GLY A 47 11.30 -0.83 -2.80
C GLY A 47 12.41 -1.47 -3.63
N THR A 48 12.05 -2.51 -4.36
CA THR A 48 12.98 -3.26 -5.22
C THR A 48 13.16 -2.58 -6.59
N TYR A 49 13.73 -1.37 -6.60
CA TYR A 49 13.96 -0.61 -7.84
C TYR A 49 14.74 -1.43 -8.89
N PRO A 50 14.39 -1.38 -10.18
CA PRO A 50 13.37 -0.53 -10.84
C PRO A 50 11.95 -1.10 -10.82
N PHE A 51 11.71 -2.21 -10.12
CA PHE A 51 10.42 -2.92 -10.11
C PHE A 51 9.51 -2.40 -8.99
N VAL A 52 9.24 -1.10 -9.04
CA VAL A 52 8.51 -0.32 -8.03
C VAL A 52 7.44 0.52 -8.71
N THR A 53 6.60 1.18 -7.92
CA THR A 53 5.72 2.23 -8.43
C THR A 53 6.45 3.57 -8.52
N SER A 54 5.75 4.59 -8.99
CA SER A 54 6.28 5.94 -9.18
C SER A 54 6.01 6.87 -8.00
N SER A 55 5.57 6.33 -6.85
CA SER A 55 5.25 7.10 -5.65
C SER A 55 5.75 6.39 -4.39
N ASN A 56 5.75 7.12 -3.27
CA ASN A 56 6.03 6.53 -1.98
C ASN A 56 4.81 5.76 -1.46
N CYS A 57 5.07 4.57 -0.91
CA CYS A 57 4.08 3.67 -0.32
C CYS A 57 4.29 3.50 1.20
N VAL A 58 5.25 4.22 1.77
CA VAL A 58 5.54 4.17 3.20
C VAL A 58 4.57 5.03 4.01
N ALA A 59 4.32 4.65 5.26
CA ALA A 59 3.38 5.31 6.17
C ALA A 59 3.67 6.81 6.32
N GLY A 60 4.96 7.20 6.32
CA GLY A 60 5.37 8.60 6.38
C GLY A 60 4.82 9.45 5.24
N ALA A 61 4.52 8.86 4.07
CA ALA A 61 3.96 9.56 2.92
C ALA A 61 2.53 10.06 3.16
N ALA A 62 1.81 9.52 4.16
CA ALA A 62 0.48 10.00 4.54
C ALA A 62 0.50 11.47 4.96
N ALA A 63 1.56 11.94 5.61
CA ALA A 63 1.69 13.33 6.04
C ALA A 63 1.76 14.31 4.86
N PRO A 64 2.81 14.30 4.00
CA PRO A 64 2.88 15.20 2.86
C PRO A 64 1.78 14.94 1.81
N GLY A 65 1.26 13.71 1.71
CA GLY A 65 0.20 13.37 0.76
C GLY A 65 -1.20 13.89 1.13
N SER A 66 -1.47 14.12 2.42
CA SER A 66 -2.77 14.63 2.90
C SER A 66 -2.71 16.04 3.50
N GLY A 67 -1.50 16.52 3.83
CA GLY A 67 -1.27 17.82 4.46
C GLY A 67 -1.35 17.81 5.99
N VAL A 68 -1.35 16.65 6.64
CA VAL A 68 -1.24 16.56 8.10
C VAL A 68 0.21 16.62 8.57
N GLY A 69 0.42 17.08 9.80
CA GLY A 69 1.74 17.03 10.42
C GLY A 69 2.19 15.58 10.70
N PRO A 70 3.48 15.23 10.55
CA PRO A 70 3.97 13.88 10.85
C PRO A 70 3.64 13.39 12.26
N GLN A 71 3.56 14.30 13.24
CA GLN A 71 3.20 13.98 14.62
C GLN A 71 1.74 13.54 14.80
N MET A 72 0.89 13.68 13.79
CA MET A 72 -0.51 13.21 13.80
C MET A 72 -0.63 11.74 13.40
N LEU A 73 0.46 11.07 13.02
CA LEU A 73 0.48 9.65 12.69
C LEU A 73 0.67 8.83 13.97
N HIS A 74 -0.42 8.66 14.73
CA HIS A 74 -0.37 8.07 16.07
C HIS A 74 -0.17 6.55 16.09
N TYR A 75 -0.64 5.84 15.06
CA TYR A 75 -0.59 4.38 14.99
C TYR A 75 -0.41 3.93 13.54
N VAL A 76 0.56 3.04 13.30
CA VAL A 76 0.81 2.45 11.97
C VAL A 76 0.49 0.96 12.02
N LEU A 77 -0.59 0.57 11.36
CA LEU A 77 -0.98 -0.83 11.19
C LEU A 77 -0.31 -1.41 9.93
N GLY A 78 0.62 -2.34 10.11
CA GLY A 78 1.21 -3.08 9.00
C GLY A 78 0.33 -4.26 8.58
N ILE A 79 -0.15 -4.27 7.34
CA ILE A 79 -0.88 -5.42 6.78
C ILE A 79 0.12 -6.35 6.11
N THR A 80 0.16 -7.60 6.54
CA THR A 80 1.01 -8.62 5.93
C THR A 80 0.21 -9.89 5.69
N LYS A 81 0.61 -10.66 4.68
CA LYS A 81 -0.01 -11.94 4.35
C LYS A 81 0.80 -13.06 5.00
N ALA A 82 0.18 -14.21 5.30
CA ALA A 82 0.91 -15.36 5.87
C ALA A 82 1.87 -16.02 4.86
N TYR A 83 1.87 -15.56 3.62
CA TYR A 83 2.78 -15.92 2.53
C TYR A 83 2.98 -14.71 1.61
N THR A 84 4.02 -14.73 0.77
CA THR A 84 4.37 -13.57 -0.06
C THR A 84 3.77 -13.72 -1.46
N THR A 85 3.34 -12.60 -2.05
CA THR A 85 2.88 -12.56 -3.45
C THR A 85 3.41 -11.35 -4.18
N ARG A 86 3.70 -11.50 -5.47
CA ARG A 86 4.15 -10.40 -6.34
C ARG A 86 3.42 -10.41 -7.68
N VAL A 87 3.01 -9.22 -8.14
CA VAL A 87 2.54 -9.01 -9.51
C VAL A 87 3.69 -8.45 -10.33
N GLY A 88 3.91 -8.98 -11.54
CA GLY A 88 4.96 -8.52 -12.43
C GLY A 88 6.34 -9.09 -12.10
N SER A 89 7.35 -8.55 -12.79
CA SER A 89 8.76 -8.95 -12.66
C SER A 89 9.42 -8.34 -11.42
N GLY A 90 10.69 -8.68 -11.21
CA GLY A 90 11.52 -8.20 -10.10
C GLY A 90 11.90 -9.30 -9.12
N PRO A 91 12.83 -9.00 -8.20
CA PRO A 91 13.35 -10.00 -7.28
C PRO A 91 12.25 -10.51 -6.35
N PHE A 92 12.27 -11.83 -6.14
CA PHE A 92 11.36 -12.51 -5.23
C PHE A 92 12.10 -13.70 -4.58
N PRO A 93 12.84 -13.45 -3.48
CA PRO A 93 13.74 -14.46 -2.90
C PRO A 93 13.06 -15.75 -2.46
N THR A 94 11.79 -15.67 -2.05
CA THR A 94 11.02 -16.82 -1.55
C THR A 94 10.03 -17.38 -2.56
N GLU A 95 10.15 -17.02 -3.85
CA GLU A 95 9.28 -17.53 -4.90
C GLU A 95 9.29 -19.06 -5.00
N LEU A 96 8.12 -19.62 -5.29
CA LEU A 96 7.91 -21.06 -5.45
C LEU A 96 7.36 -21.36 -6.85
N ASP A 97 8.18 -22.03 -7.64
CA ASP A 97 7.83 -22.52 -8.99
C ASP A 97 7.31 -23.97 -8.99
N ASP A 98 6.99 -24.50 -7.80
CA ASP A 98 6.57 -25.88 -7.57
C ASP A 98 5.05 -26.00 -7.29
N GLU A 99 4.61 -27.20 -6.92
CA GLU A 99 3.21 -27.46 -6.58
C GLU A 99 2.73 -26.71 -5.34
N VAL A 100 3.62 -26.32 -4.43
CA VAL A 100 3.27 -25.51 -3.26
C VAL A 100 2.92 -24.09 -3.69
N GLY A 101 3.73 -23.49 -4.57
CA GLY A 101 3.43 -22.18 -5.16
C GLY A 101 2.08 -22.15 -5.86
N LYS A 102 1.78 -23.18 -6.67
CA LYS A 102 0.47 -23.34 -7.35
C LYS A 102 -0.68 -23.51 -6.35
N HIS A 103 -0.46 -24.28 -5.28
CA HIS A 103 -1.45 -24.47 -4.23
C HIS A 103 -1.80 -23.14 -3.52
N LEU A 104 -0.79 -22.37 -3.13
CA LEU A 104 -0.95 -21.05 -2.51
C LEU A 104 -1.73 -20.10 -3.44
N ALA A 105 -1.36 -20.06 -4.73
CA ALA A 105 -2.03 -19.22 -5.71
C ALA A 105 -3.53 -19.57 -5.84
N LYS A 106 -3.85 -20.87 -5.92
CA LYS A 106 -5.23 -21.36 -6.03
C LYS A 106 -6.05 -21.07 -4.76
N ARG A 107 -5.53 -21.43 -3.58
CA ARG A 107 -6.25 -21.25 -2.31
C ARG A 107 -6.39 -19.79 -1.91
N GLY A 108 -5.38 -18.97 -2.21
CA GLY A 108 -5.39 -17.54 -1.95
C GLY A 108 -6.23 -16.74 -2.94
N HIS A 109 -6.71 -17.35 -4.03
CA HIS A 109 -7.30 -16.63 -5.17
C HIS A 109 -6.36 -15.53 -5.70
N GLU A 110 -5.09 -15.86 -5.88
CA GLU A 110 -4.04 -14.90 -6.25
C GLU A 110 -3.97 -14.66 -7.76
N PHE A 111 -5.10 -14.24 -8.30
CA PHE A 111 -5.27 -13.81 -9.69
C PHE A 111 -5.62 -12.32 -9.68
N GLY A 112 -5.05 -11.55 -10.62
CA GLY A 112 -5.30 -10.11 -10.72
C GLY A 112 -6.79 -9.79 -10.86
N SER A 113 -7.32 -8.90 -10.01
CA SER A 113 -8.74 -8.53 -9.97
C SER A 113 -9.28 -7.92 -11.26
N THR A 114 -8.40 -7.29 -12.05
CA THR A 114 -8.75 -6.67 -13.34
C THR A 114 -8.20 -7.42 -14.54
N THR A 115 -6.96 -7.93 -14.46
CA THR A 115 -6.25 -8.50 -15.62
C THR A 115 -6.27 -10.03 -15.68
N GLY A 116 -6.72 -10.70 -14.61
CA GLY A 116 -6.66 -12.16 -14.51
C GLY A 116 -5.23 -12.74 -14.44
N ARG A 117 -4.18 -11.90 -14.43
CA ARG A 117 -2.79 -12.38 -14.43
C ARG A 117 -2.49 -13.12 -13.12
N PRO A 118 -1.88 -14.32 -13.18
CA PRO A 118 -1.49 -15.03 -11.98
C PRO A 118 -0.41 -14.22 -11.23
N ARG A 119 -0.53 -14.16 -9.91
CA ARG A 119 0.52 -13.61 -9.06
C ARG A 119 1.57 -14.68 -8.82
N ARG A 120 2.82 -14.26 -8.82
CA ARG A 120 3.93 -15.06 -8.30
C ARG A 120 3.68 -15.26 -6.81
N CYS A 121 3.82 -16.49 -6.32
CA CYS A 121 3.58 -16.85 -4.92
C CYS A 121 4.84 -17.44 -4.30
N GLY A 122 5.02 -17.24 -3.01
CA GLY A 122 6.21 -17.67 -2.30
C GLY A 122 5.99 -17.73 -0.79
N TRP A 123 6.96 -18.30 -0.07
CA TRP A 123 6.89 -18.34 1.39
C TRP A 123 6.86 -16.93 2.01
N PHE A 124 6.39 -16.87 3.25
CA PHE A 124 6.54 -15.68 4.08
C PHE A 124 8.01 -15.26 4.17
N ASP A 125 8.31 -14.02 3.82
CA ASP A 125 9.65 -13.46 3.90
C ASP A 125 9.77 -12.55 5.14
N ALA A 126 10.31 -13.12 6.21
CA ALA A 126 10.51 -12.41 7.47
C ALA A 126 11.56 -11.27 7.35
N VAL A 127 12.52 -11.39 6.43
CA VAL A 127 13.56 -10.37 6.22
C VAL A 127 12.96 -9.15 5.55
N ALA A 128 12.18 -9.37 4.49
CA ALA A 128 11.38 -8.35 3.82
C ALA A 128 10.39 -7.67 4.78
N LEU A 129 9.69 -8.44 5.62
CA LEU A 129 8.78 -7.87 6.61
C LEU A 129 9.54 -7.01 7.63
N LYS A 130 10.66 -7.49 8.17
CA LYS A 130 11.48 -6.73 9.13
C LYS A 130 11.91 -5.38 8.54
N ARG A 131 12.33 -5.35 7.27
CA ARG A 131 12.67 -4.09 6.59
C ARG A 131 11.46 -3.17 6.47
N SER A 132 10.29 -3.72 6.10
CA SER A 132 9.05 -2.96 6.00
C SER A 132 8.64 -2.36 7.35
N ILE A 133 8.76 -3.11 8.45
CA ILE A 133 8.49 -2.65 9.82
C ILE A 133 9.40 -1.48 10.19
N GLN A 134 10.70 -1.60 9.94
CA GLN A 134 11.69 -0.58 10.27
C GLN A 134 11.42 0.75 9.55
N ILE A 135 11.11 0.70 8.25
CA ILE A 135 10.89 1.90 7.45
C ILE A 135 9.60 2.61 7.84
N ASN A 136 8.54 1.85 8.12
CA ASN A 136 7.21 2.40 8.39
C ASN A 136 6.97 2.75 9.85
N GLY A 137 7.85 2.34 10.78
CA GLY A 137 7.60 2.52 12.22
C GLY A 137 6.34 1.79 12.68
N VAL A 138 6.13 0.55 12.19
CA VAL A 138 4.90 -0.22 12.43
C VAL A 138 4.66 -0.41 13.93
N THR A 139 3.47 -0.03 14.39
CA THR A 139 3.03 -0.18 15.79
C THR A 139 2.40 -1.55 16.04
N GLY A 140 1.70 -2.10 15.06
CA GLY A 140 1.14 -3.45 15.14
C GLY A 140 0.90 -4.08 13.77
N LEU A 141 0.74 -5.40 13.74
CA LEU A 141 0.58 -6.17 12.53
C LEU A 141 -0.81 -6.79 12.46
N CYS A 142 -1.41 -6.75 11.27
CA CYS A 142 -2.53 -7.59 10.90
C CYS A 142 -2.02 -8.66 9.93
N ILE A 143 -2.04 -9.91 10.35
CA ILE A 143 -1.70 -11.05 9.51
C ILE A 143 -2.97 -11.54 8.83
N THR A 144 -2.94 -11.61 7.52
CA THR A 144 -4.07 -12.00 6.67
C THR A 144 -3.73 -13.26 5.89
N LYS A 145 -4.76 -14.03 5.49
CA LYS A 145 -4.70 -15.23 4.65
C LYS A 145 -3.59 -16.23 4.99
#